data_AF-A0A1V6FX22-F1
#
_entry.id   AF-A0A1V6FX22-F1
#
_cell.length_a   1.000
_cell.length_b   1.000
_cell.length_c   1.000
_cell.angle_alpha   90.00
_cell.angle_beta   90.00
_cell.angle_gamma   90.00
#
_symmetry.space_group_name_H-M   'P 1'
#
loop_
_entity.id
_entity.type
_entity.pdbx_description
1 polymer ?
#
loop_
_entity_poly.entity_id
_entity_poly.type
_entity_poly.pdbx_seq_one_letter_code
_entity_poly.pdbx_strand_id
1 'polypeptide(L)' 'MAISELFGKRPKQVGLWYLRHNKKVVIEPREEDIENIKKEIFGIIGGIMSEEFSPTPGKECYNCDYSLLCDEKEKSG' A
#
# COMPACT_ATOMS: atom_id res chain seq x y z
N MET A 1 -5.72 6.72 9.79
CA MET A 1 -4.84 7.56 10.63
C MET A 1 -5.22 9.04 10.50
N ALA A 2 -5.20 9.62 9.30
CA ALA A 2 -5.60 11.01 9.05
C ALA A 2 -6.96 11.40 9.68
N ILE A 3 -7.99 10.56 9.55
CA ILE A 3 -9.30 10.80 10.19
C ILE A 3 -9.19 10.96 11.71
N SER A 4 -8.37 10.12 12.36
CA SER A 4 -8.17 10.22 13.81
C SER A 4 -7.47 11.52 14.20
N GLU A 5 -6.52 12.00 13.39
CA GLU A 5 -5.81 13.26 13.63
C GLU A 5 -6.73 14.47 13.43
N LEU A 6 -7.55 14.45 12.38
CA LEU A 6 -8.47 15.55 12.05
C LEU A 6 -9.63 15.67 13.03
N PHE A 7 -10.16 14.55 13.53
CA PHE A 7 -11.41 14.52 14.30
C PHE A 7 -11.24 14.05 15.75
N GLY A 8 -10.02 13.71 16.18
CA GLY A 8 -9.72 13.24 17.54
C GLY A 8 -10.37 11.90 17.91
N LYS A 9 -10.96 11.19 16.94
CA LYS A 9 -11.73 9.94 17.15
C LYS A 9 -11.45 8.95 16.03
N ARG A 10 -11.40 7.66 16.38
CA ARG A 10 -11.27 6.58 15.41
C ARG A 10 -12.63 6.18 14.84
N PRO A 11 -12.74 5.90 13.52
CA PRO A 11 -13.95 5.31 12.97
C PRO A 11 -14.16 3.91 13.57
N LYS A 12 -15.40 3.55 13.88
CA LYS A 12 -15.73 2.21 14.37
C LYS A 12 -15.48 1.14 13.30
N GLN A 13 -15.75 1.48 12.05
CA GLN A 13 -15.65 0.58 10.90
C GLN A 13 -15.12 1.35 9.69
N VAL A 14 -14.38 0.64 8.84
CA VAL A 14 -13.90 1.11 7.53
C VAL A 14 -14.12 0.02 6.50
N GLY A 15 -14.20 0.36 5.22
CA GLY A 15 -14.43 -0.66 4.21
C GLY A 15 -14.41 -0.15 2.78
N LEU A 16 -14.47 -1.10 1.86
CA LEU A 16 -14.57 -0.87 0.43
C LEU A 16 -15.97 -1.28 -0.04
N TRP A 17 -16.59 -0.41 -0.83
CA TRP A 17 -17.83 -0.73 -1.54
C TRP A 17 -17.54 -0.89 -3.03
N TYR A 18 -17.54 -2.14 -3.48
CA TYR A 18 -17.38 -2.52 -4.86
C TYR A 18 -18.69 -2.31 -5.62
N LEU A 19 -18.84 -1.12 -6.22
CA LEU A 19 -20.08 -0.68 -6.87
C LEU A 19 -20.56 -1.63 -7.97
N ARG A 20 -19.64 -2.11 -8.84
CA ARG A 20 -19.96 -3.03 -9.94
C ARG A 20 -20.73 -4.28 -9.48
N HIS A 21 -20.36 -4.81 -8.32
CA HIS A 21 -20.93 -6.03 -7.76
C HIS A 21 -21.90 -5.75 -6.61
N ASN A 22 -22.15 -4.47 -6.32
CA ASN A 22 -22.82 -4.00 -5.12
C ASN A 22 -22.34 -4.71 -3.83
N LYS A 23 -21.05 -5.00 -3.73
CA LYS A 23 -20.47 -5.76 -2.61
C LYS A 23 -19.77 -4.84 -1.63
N LYS A 24 -20.10 -4.94 -0.34
CA LYS A 24 -19.42 -4.22 0.74
C LYS A 24 -18.50 -5.18 1.47
N VAL A 25 -17.25 -4.76 1.67
CA VAL A 25 -16.28 -5.43 2.54
C VAL A 25 -15.93 -4.44 3.64
N VAL A 26 -16.34 -4.73 4.86
CA VAL A 26 -16.21 -3.83 6.02
C VAL A 26 -15.41 -4.56 7.09
N ILE A 27 -14.52 -3.83 7.75
CA ILE A 27 -13.71 -4.30 8.87
C ILE A 27 -13.75 -3.30 10.03
N GLU A 28 -13.45 -3.78 11.22
CA GLU A 28 -13.17 -2.95 12.38
C GLU A 28 -11.66 -2.72 12.47
N PRO A 29 -11.16 -1.48 12.44
CA PRO A 29 -9.73 -1.21 12.53
C PRO A 29 -9.18 -1.61 13.90
N ARG A 30 -8.38 -2.68 13.96
CA ARG A 30 -7.68 -3.06 15.19
C ARG A 30 -6.44 -2.20 15.36
N GLU A 31 -6.07 -1.94 16.61
CA GLU A 31 -4.89 -1.14 16.93
C GLU A 31 -3.59 -1.77 16.39
N GLU A 32 -3.47 -3.09 16.52
CA GLU A 32 -2.33 -3.85 15.99
C GLU A 32 -2.17 -3.69 14.47
N ASP A 33 -3.27 -3.75 13.72
CA ASP A 33 -3.24 -3.59 12.26
C ASP A 33 -2.77 -2.19 11.87
N ILE A 34 -3.24 -1.16 12.59
CA ILE A 34 -2.83 0.22 12.36
C ILE A 34 -1.33 0.39 12.64
N GLU A 35 -0.82 -0.21 13.70
CA GLU A 35 0.59 -0.11 14.07
C GLU A 35 1.50 -0.86 13.09
N ASN A 36 1.07 -2.01 12.60
CA ASN A 36 1.80 -2.75 11.56
C ASN A 36 1.87 -1.96 10.25
N ILE A 37 0.75 -1.35 9.83
CA ILE A 37 0.73 -0.48 8.64
C ILE A 37 1.64 0.73 8.82
N LYS A 38 1.68 1.34 10.01
CA LYS A 38 2.61 2.46 10.29
C LYS A 38 4.06 2.04 10.12
N LYS A 39 4.45 0.89 10.68
CA LYS A 39 5.82 0.37 10.56
C LYS A 39 6.20 0.16 9.09
N GLU A 40 5.30 -0.40 8.30
CA GLU A 40 5.50 -0.57 6.86
C GLU A 40 5.70 0.78 6.15
N ILE A 41 4.83 1.76 6.42
CA ILE A 41 4.94 3.12 5.85
C ILE A 41 6.26 3.78 6.23
N PHE A 42 6.69 3.70 7.49
CA PHE A 42 7.97 4.26 7.91
C PHE A 42 9.17 3.56 7.26
N GLY A 43 9.08 2.25 7.03
CA GLY A 43 10.08 1.52 6.24
C GLY A 43 10.17 2.05 4.81
N ILE A 44 9.03 2.25 4.15
CA ILE A 44 8.98 2.81 2.79
C ILE A 44 9.55 4.24 2.76
N ILE A 45 9.18 5.09 3.73
CA ILE A 45 9.73 6.45 3.84
C ILE A 45 11.25 6.40 3.99
N GLY A 46 11.77 5.52 4.84
CA GLY A 46 13.20 5.32 5.02
C GLY A 46 13.90 4.97 3.70
N GLY A 47 13.39 3.99 2.96
CA GLY A 47 13.93 3.59 1.67
C GLY A 47 13.92 4.74 0.65
N ILE A 48 12.82 5.51 0.57
CA ILE A 48 12.72 6.69 -0.31
C ILE A 48 13.78 7.73 0.07
N MET A 49 13.93 8.04 1.37
CA MET A 49 14.89 9.03 1.85
C MET A 49 16.36 8.58 1.68
N SER A 50 16.59 7.28 1.60
CA SER A 50 17.90 6.68 1.33
C SER A 50 18.13 6.38 -0.16
N GLU A 51 17.24 6.84 -1.04
CA GLU A 51 17.30 6.63 -2.50
C GLU A 51 17.31 5.14 -2.91
N GLU A 52 16.71 4.27 -2.09
CA GLU A 52 16.59 2.84 -2.36
C GLU A 52 15.43 2.58 -3.35
N PHE A 53 15.70 2.76 -4.64
CA PHE A 53 14.73 2.57 -5.73
C PHE A 53 14.96 1.31 -6.57
N SER A 54 15.75 0.38 -6.05
CA SER A 54 15.98 -0.90 -6.71
C SER A 54 14.64 -1.61 -6.94
N PRO A 55 14.39 -2.13 -8.16
CA PRO A 55 13.15 -2.83 -8.46
C PRO A 55 12.96 -4.05 -7.56
N THR A 56 11.72 -4.34 -7.20
CA THR A 56 11.31 -5.50 -6.40
C THR A 56 10.40 -6.41 -7.25
N PRO A 57 10.97 -7.36 -8.03
CA PRO A 57 10.20 -8.18 -8.95
C PRO A 57 9.08 -8.97 -8.26
N GLY A 58 7.89 -8.95 -8.86
CA GLY A 58 6.67 -9.55 -8.31
C GLY A 58 5.58 -9.78 -9.36
N LYS A 59 4.37 -10.14 -8.93
CA LYS A 59 3.21 -10.30 -9.84
C LYS A 59 2.82 -8.98 -10.52
N GLU A 60 3.18 -7.89 -9.89
CA GLU A 60 2.94 -6.51 -10.28
C GLU A 60 3.70 -6.19 -11.58
N CYS A 61 4.79 -6.91 -11.88
CA CYS A 61 5.54 -6.79 -13.12
C CYS A 61 4.71 -7.11 -14.38
N TYR A 62 3.65 -7.93 -14.29
CA TYR A 62 2.81 -8.30 -15.44
C TYR A 62 2.10 -7.09 -16.07
N ASN A 63 1.78 -6.08 -15.25
CA ASN A 63 1.07 -4.88 -15.69
C ASN A 63 1.85 -3.60 -15.32
N CYS A 64 3.18 -3.68 -15.22
CA CYS A 64 4.00 -2.54 -14.81
C CYS A 64 4.27 -1.61 -16.01
N ASP A 65 3.88 -0.34 -15.88
CA ASP A 65 4.09 0.69 -16.91
C ASP A 65 5.57 0.98 -17.18
N TYR A 66 6.43 0.79 -16.17
CA TYR A 66 7.88 1.00 -16.28
C TYR A 66 8.63 -0.21 -16.86
N SER A 67 7.91 -1.24 -17.30
CA SER A 67 8.55 -2.50 -17.67
C SER A 67 9.52 -2.37 -18.86
N LEU A 68 9.32 -1.40 -19.76
CA LEU A 68 10.24 -1.12 -20.87
C LEU A 68 11.53 -0.39 -20.46
N LEU A 69 11.58 0.14 -19.23
CA LEU A 69 12.69 0.93 -18.69
C LEU A 69 13.31 0.27 -17.45
N CYS A 70 12.96 -1.00 -17.20
CA CYS A 70 13.32 -1.70 -15.97
C CYS A 70 14.45 -2.70 -16.21
N ASP A 71 15.61 -2.41 -15.64
CA ASP A 71 16.83 -3.23 -15.76
C ASP A 71 16.60 -4.71 -15.40
N GLU A 72 15.73 -5.02 -14.43
CA GLU A 72 15.44 -6.41 -14.05
C GLU A 72 14.66 -7.17 -15.13
N LYS A 73 13.85 -6.47 -15.91
CA LYS A 73 13.14 -7.09 -17.04
C LYS A 73 14.06 -7.27 -18.25
N GLU A 74 14.99 -6.34 -18.47
CA GLU A 74 16.00 -6.46 -19.52
C GLU A 74 16.93 -7.66 -19.31
N LYS A 75 17.28 -7.99 -18.06
CA LYS A 75 18.08 -9.18 -17.71
C LYS A 75 17.39 -10.53 -17.96
N SER A 76 16.06 -10.53 -18.12
CA SER A 76 15.25 -11.74 -18.22
C SER A 76 14.88 -12.13 -19.66
N GLY A 77 15.31 -11.35 -20.66
CA GLY A 77 15.11 -11.60 -22.10
C GLY A 77 16.39 -12.06 -22.79
#